data_AF-A0A8S3KBW8-F1
#
_entry.id   AF-A0A8S3KBW8-F1
#
_cell.length_a   1.000
_cell.length_b   1.000
_cell.length_c   1.000
_cell.angle_alpha   90.00
_cell.angle_beta   90.00
_cell.angle_gamma   90.00
#
_symmetry.space_group_name_H-M   'P 1'
#
loop_
_entity.id
_entity.type
_entity.pdbx_description
1 polymer ?
#
loop_
_entity_poly.entity_id
_entity_poly.type
_entity_poly.pdbx_seq_one_letter_code
_entity_poly.pdbx_strand_id
1 'polypeptide(L)'
;MHDADFPFDVQWTDIDTMSSYLDFTYDQKNFHGLADLVRALQSDGKHYVNIIDPGISSVQSSGSYPPYDDGVKKGIFITKFNSTEIITGKVWPGVTAFPDFTNPNS
;
A
#
# COMPACT_ATOMS: atom_id res chain seq x y z
N MET A 1 -16.33 5.94 -21.15
CA MET A 1 -15.38 4.85 -21.49
C MET A 1 -16.18 3.61 -21.85
N HIS A 2 -16.94 3.03 -20.91
CA HIS A 2 -17.79 1.86 -21.19
C HIS A 2 -18.92 2.16 -22.19
N ASP A 3 -19.79 3.13 -21.92
CA ASP A 3 -20.92 3.50 -22.81
C ASP A 3 -20.50 4.03 -24.19
N ALA A 4 -19.21 4.34 -24.35
CA ALA A 4 -18.64 4.82 -25.60
C ALA A 4 -17.98 3.68 -26.40
N ASP A 5 -18.12 2.41 -25.96
CA ASP A 5 -17.48 1.22 -26.53
C ASP A 5 -15.97 1.37 -26.76
N PHE A 6 -15.31 2.09 -25.85
CA PHE A 6 -13.86 2.24 -25.92
C PHE A 6 -13.17 0.98 -25.38
N PRO A 7 -12.19 0.39 -26.10
CA PRO A 7 -11.42 -0.74 -25.59
C PRO A 7 -10.74 -0.41 -24.26
N PHE A 8 -11.05 -1.18 -23.22
CA PHE A 8 -10.59 -0.94 -21.85
C PHE A 8 -10.44 -2.25 -21.08
N ASP A 9 -9.19 -2.60 -20.78
CA ASP A 9 -8.84 -3.87 -20.13
C ASP A 9 -8.52 -3.72 -18.63
N VAL A 10 -8.00 -2.57 -18.19
CA VAL A 10 -7.43 -2.43 -16.84
C VAL A 10 -7.82 -1.11 -16.18
N GLN A 11 -8.43 -1.19 -14.99
CA GLN A 11 -8.59 -0.04 -14.10
C GLN A 11 -7.38 0.05 -13.16
N TRP A 12 -6.71 1.19 -13.17
CA TRP A 12 -5.65 1.52 -12.22
C TRP A 12 -6.20 2.45 -11.14
N THR A 13 -5.76 2.30 -9.90
CA THR A 13 -6.04 3.27 -8.84
C THR A 13 -4.78 3.68 -8.10
N ASP A 14 -4.74 4.96 -7.76
CA ASP A 14 -3.61 5.58 -7.08
C ASP A 14 -3.84 5.59 -5.56
N ILE A 15 -2.97 6.31 -4.84
CA ILE A 15 -2.90 6.37 -3.37
C ILE A 15 -4.17 6.91 -2.70
N ASP A 16 -5.04 7.58 -3.43
CA ASP A 16 -6.31 8.13 -2.91
C ASP A 16 -7.28 7.03 -2.46
N THR A 17 -7.12 5.81 -2.99
CA THR A 17 -7.87 4.64 -2.51
C THR A 17 -7.51 4.23 -1.09
N MET A 18 -6.31 4.54 -0.61
CA MET A 18 -5.77 4.09 0.67
C MET A 18 -6.29 4.92 1.85
N SER A 19 -6.50 4.30 3.00
CA SER A 19 -6.86 5.03 4.22
C SER A 19 -5.65 5.83 4.71
N SER A 20 -5.73 7.17 4.66
CA SER A 20 -4.63 8.06 5.07
C SER A 20 -3.30 7.74 4.38
N TYR A 21 -3.36 7.29 3.12
CA TYR A 21 -2.18 6.91 2.31
C TYR A 21 -1.35 5.76 2.90
N LEU A 22 -1.95 4.92 3.75
CA LEU A 22 -1.30 3.74 4.31
C LEU A 22 -1.43 2.56 3.34
N ASP A 23 -0.31 2.03 2.88
CA ASP A 23 -0.29 0.80 2.06
C ASP A 23 -1.08 -0.33 2.73
N PHE A 24 -1.64 -1.21 1.89
CA PHE A 24 -2.44 -2.37 2.31
C PHE A 24 -3.72 -2.02 3.07
N THR A 25 -4.20 -0.78 2.93
CA THR A 25 -5.50 -0.33 3.44
C THR A 25 -6.34 0.25 2.30
N TYR A 26 -7.64 0.41 2.52
CA TYR A 26 -8.47 1.29 1.67
C TYR A 26 -9.44 2.13 2.50
N ASP A 27 -9.76 3.33 2.03
CA ASP A 27 -10.66 4.27 2.70
C ASP A 27 -12.11 3.77 2.62
N GLN A 28 -12.59 3.24 3.74
CA GLN A 28 -13.94 2.69 3.88
C GLN A 28 -15.06 3.73 3.76
N LYS A 29 -14.76 5.03 3.76
CA LYS A 29 -15.76 6.08 3.59
C LYS A 29 -15.88 6.45 2.12
N ASN A 30 -14.76 6.82 1.50
CA ASN A 30 -14.76 7.31 0.12
C ASN A 30 -14.78 6.16 -0.91
N PHE A 31 -14.28 4.99 -0.53
CA PHE A 31 -14.13 3.80 -1.39
C PHE A 31 -14.85 2.55 -0.83
N HIS A 32 -15.96 2.72 -0.10
CA HIS A 32 -16.74 1.61 0.49
C HIS A 32 -17.19 0.55 -0.54
N GLY A 33 -17.39 0.93 -1.80
CA GLY A 33 -17.80 0.02 -2.89
C GLY A 33 -16.63 -0.62 -3.66
N LEU A 34 -15.38 -0.44 -3.23
CA LEU A 34 -14.20 -0.88 -3.99
C LEU A 34 -14.21 -2.40 -4.26
N ALA A 35 -14.59 -3.21 -3.27
CA ALA A 35 -14.67 -4.66 -3.45
C ALA A 35 -15.71 -5.06 -4.51
N ASP A 36 -16.83 -4.34 -4.60
CA ASP A 36 -17.89 -4.60 -5.56
C ASP A 36 -17.45 -4.20 -6.97
N LEU A 37 -16.76 -3.06 -7.09
CA LEU A 37 -16.14 -2.60 -8.33
C LEU A 37 -15.13 -3.63 -8.86
N VAL A 38 -14.23 -4.12 -8.01
CA VAL A 38 -13.22 -5.13 -8.40
C VAL A 38 -13.89 -6.40 -8.91
N ARG A 39 -14.94 -6.88 -8.22
CA ARG A 39 -15.72 -8.05 -8.66
C ARG A 39 -16.39 -7.83 -10.01
N ALA A 40 -16.97 -6.64 -10.24
CA ALA A 40 -17.60 -6.30 -11.51
C ALA A 40 -16.58 -6.21 -12.67
N LEU A 41 -15.41 -5.63 -12.43
CA LEU A 41 -14.33 -5.61 -13.42
C LEU A 41 -13.90 -7.04 -13.79
N GLN A 42 -13.69 -7.90 -12.80
CA GLN A 42 -13.29 -9.28 -13.03
C GLN A 42 -14.36 -10.10 -13.77
N SER A 43 -15.65 -9.90 -13.48
CA SER A 43 -16.74 -10.58 -14.19
C SER A 43 -16.83 -10.18 -15.66
N ASP A 44 -16.38 -8.96 -15.98
CA ASP A 44 -16.31 -8.43 -17.35
C ASP A 44 -15.00 -8.82 -18.08
N GLY A 45 -14.15 -9.65 -17.46
CA GLY A 45 -12.85 -10.03 -18.03
C GLY A 45 -11.79 -8.94 -17.97
N LYS A 46 -12.01 -7.90 -17.15
CA LYS A 46 -11.09 -6.78 -16.93
C LYS A 46 -10.24 -7.01 -15.69
N HIS A 47 -9.14 -6.26 -15.60
CA HIS A 47 -8.21 -6.31 -14.49
C HIS A 47 -8.27 -5.04 -13.62
N TYR A 48 -7.88 -5.19 -12.37
CA TYR A 48 -7.73 -4.10 -11.42
C TYR A 48 -6.29 -4.09 -10.90
N VAL A 49 -5.66 -2.91 -10.91
CA VAL A 49 -4.29 -2.72 -10.44
C VAL A 49 -4.26 -1.54 -9.50
N ASN A 50 -3.92 -1.77 -8.24
CA ASN A 50 -3.63 -0.71 -7.28
C ASN A 50 -2.13 -0.43 -7.21
N ILE A 51 -1.79 0.82 -6.93
CA ILE A 51 -0.43 1.18 -6.51
C ILE A 51 -0.12 0.62 -5.12
N ILE A 52 1.16 0.37 -4.83
CA ILE A 52 1.73 0.13 -3.50
C ILE A 52 3.07 0.87 -3.46
N ASP A 53 3.31 1.61 -2.40
CA ASP A 53 4.55 2.35 -2.18
C ASP A 53 5.54 1.56 -1.29
N PRO A 54 6.85 1.88 -1.34
CA PRO A 54 7.82 1.26 -0.44
C PRO A 54 7.86 1.93 0.95
N GLY A 55 7.19 3.07 1.15
CA GLY A 55 7.26 3.85 2.37
C GLY A 55 6.21 3.43 3.40
N ILE A 56 6.59 2.63 4.39
CA ILE A 56 5.68 2.12 5.41
C ILE A 56 5.61 3.09 6.60
N SER A 57 4.43 3.63 6.91
CA SER A 57 4.23 4.58 8.03
C SER A 57 4.75 4.00 9.35
N SER A 58 5.63 4.73 10.03
CA SER A 58 6.32 4.26 11.25
C SER A 58 5.80 4.92 12.54
N VAL A 59 4.69 5.66 12.45
CA VAL A 59 4.14 6.48 13.54
C VAL A 59 2.75 6.04 14.00
N GLN A 60 2.27 4.92 13.46
CA GLN A 60 1.01 4.32 13.88
C GLN A 60 1.14 3.75 15.29
N SER A 61 0.02 3.61 15.99
CA SER A 61 0.02 2.99 17.31
C SER A 61 0.39 1.51 17.18
N SER A 62 1.14 0.97 18.15
CA SER A 62 1.53 -0.45 18.11
C SER A 62 0.28 -1.35 18.05
N GLY A 63 0.26 -2.27 17.09
CA GLY A 63 -0.86 -3.17 16.82
C GLY A 63 -1.95 -2.60 15.92
N SER A 64 -1.87 -1.32 15.52
CA SER A 64 -2.87 -0.71 14.63
C SER A 64 -2.47 -0.73 13.15
N TYR A 65 -1.21 -1.05 12.83
CA TYR A 65 -0.72 -1.08 11.46
C TYR A 65 0.26 -2.26 11.24
N PRO A 66 -0.29 -3.46 10.95
CA PRO A 66 0.49 -4.68 10.81
C PRO A 66 1.69 -4.59 9.84
N PRO A 67 1.62 -3.89 8.69
CA PRO A 67 2.77 -3.76 7.80
C PRO A 67 4.04 -3.23 8.49
N TYR A 68 3.89 -2.26 9.40
CA TYR A 68 5.02 -1.75 10.19
C TYR A 68 5.41 -2.70 11.32
N ASP A 69 4.43 -3.15 12.12
CA ASP A 69 4.68 -4.01 13.29
C ASP A 69 5.37 -5.34 12.88
N ASP A 70 4.91 -5.98 11.82
CA ASP A 70 5.49 -7.21 11.30
C ASP A 70 6.87 -6.97 10.69
N GLY A 71 7.07 -5.83 10.02
CA GLY A 71 8.37 -5.45 9.46
C GLY A 71 9.43 -5.25 10.54
N VAL A 72 9.05 -4.63 11.67
CA VAL A 72 9.93 -4.49 12.84
C VAL A 72 10.24 -5.86 13.44
N LYS A 73 9.23 -6.71 13.62
CA LYS A 73 9.40 -8.07 14.17
C LYS A 73 10.32 -8.94 13.32
N LYS A 74 10.26 -8.81 11.99
CA LYS A 74 11.13 -9.53 11.06
C LYS A 74 12.51 -8.91 10.90
N GLY A 75 12.71 -7.67 11.33
CA GLY A 75 13.98 -6.94 11.16
C GLY A 75 14.31 -6.68 9.68
N ILE A 76 13.31 -6.33 8.86
CA ILE A 76 13.45 -6.19 7.40
C ILE A 76 13.59 -4.75 6.92
N PHE A 77 13.47 -3.76 7.79
CA PHE A 77 13.65 -2.37 7.41
C PHE A 77 15.12 -2.00 7.26
N ILE A 78 15.43 -1.08 6.35
CA ILE A 78 16.77 -0.52 6.18
C ILE A 78 17.19 0.16 7.49
N THR A 79 18.42 -0.09 7.93
CA THR A 79 19.01 0.52 9.13
C THR A 79 20.09 1.55 8.79
N LYS A 80 20.41 2.40 9.76
CA LYS A 80 21.56 3.30 9.64
C LYS A 80 22.87 2.49 9.56
N PHE A 81 23.87 3.06 8.89
CA PHE A 81 25.19 2.43 8.77
C PHE A 81 25.77 2.03 10.14
N ASN A 82 26.18 0.77 10.27
CA ASN A 82 26.71 0.17 11.50
C ASN A 82 25.78 0.31 12.72
N SER A 83 24.46 0.28 12.54
CA SER A 83 23.46 0.36 13.61
C SER A 83 22.27 -0.57 13.36
N THR A 84 21.55 -0.92 14.43
CA THR A 84 20.24 -1.59 14.37
C THR A 84 19.07 -0.59 14.32
N GLU A 85 19.36 0.70 14.37
CA GLU A 85 18.34 1.75 14.29
C GLU A 85 17.81 1.86 12.85
N ILE A 86 16.48 1.73 12.70
CA ILE A 86 15.78 1.87 11.43
C ILE A 86 15.93 3.29 10.90
N ILE A 87 16.26 3.45 9.60
CA ILE A 87 16.24 4.76 8.96
C ILE A 87 14.79 5.19 8.70
N THR A 88 14.49 6.46 8.97
CA THR A 88 13.17 7.05 8.69
C THR A 88 13.28 8.18 7.67
N GLY A 89 12.31 8.23 6.75
CA GLY A 89 12.11 9.33 5.81
C GLY A 89 10.70 9.90 5.92
N LYS A 90 10.26 10.64 4.91
CA LYS A 90 8.90 11.18 4.81
C LYS A 90 8.33 10.97 3.42
N VAL A 91 7.17 10.33 3.33
CA VAL A 91 6.41 10.08 2.09
C VAL A 91 4.91 10.36 2.38
N TRP A 92 3.99 9.89 1.55
CA TRP A 92 2.54 10.15 1.62
C TRP A 92 1.92 9.94 3.01
N PRO A 93 2.18 8.83 3.73
CA PRO A 93 1.60 8.64 5.06
C PRO A 93 2.39 9.32 6.20
N GLY A 94 3.26 10.29 5.86
CA GLY A 94 4.10 10.99 6.83
C GLY A 94 5.45 10.30 7.05
N VAL A 95 5.86 10.16 8.31
CA VAL A 95 7.15 9.54 8.65
C VAL A 95 7.09 8.04 8.38
N THR A 96 8.09 7.53 7.65
CA THR A 96 8.08 6.19 7.07
C THR A 96 9.41 5.48 7.28
N ALA A 97 9.33 4.15 7.44
CA ALA A 97 10.44 3.23 7.30
C ALA A 97 10.41 2.57 5.90
N PHE A 98 11.55 2.08 5.43
CA PHE A 98 11.69 1.50 4.09
C PHE A 98 12.13 0.04 4.19
N PRO A 99 11.36 -0.94 3.69
CA PRO A 99 11.79 -2.32 3.60
C PRO A 99 13.06 -2.44 2.77
N ASP A 100 14.00 -3.25 3.23
CA ASP A 100 15.16 -3.65 2.45
C ASP A 100 14.75 -4.79 1.52
N PHE A 101 14.43 -4.49 0.27
CA PHE A 101 14.06 -5.50 -0.73
C PHE A 101 15.24 -6.37 -1.18
N THR A 102 16.47 -6.11 -0.72
CA THR A 102 17.61 -7.02 -0.93
C THR A 102 17.70 -8.10 0.15
N ASN A 103 16.99 -7.93 1.27
CA ASN A 103 16.87 -8.94 2.32
C ASN A 103 15.85 -10.00 1.89
N PRO A 104 16.21 -11.29 1.84
CA PRO A 104 15.31 -12.37 1.40
C PRO A 104 14.11 -12.61 2.33
N ASN A 105 14.11 -12.04 3.54
CA ASN A 105 13.01 -12.16 4.49
C ASN A 105 12.00 -11.00 4.41
N SER A 106 12.27 -9.99 3.58
CA SER A 106 11.40 -8.83 3.33
C SER A 106 10.07 -9.25 2.75
#